data_AF-A0A9D7ISP2-F1
#
_entry.id   AF-A0A9D7ISP2-F1
#
_cell.length_a   1.000
_cell.length_b   1.000
_cell.length_c   1.000
_cell.angle_alpha   90.00
_cell.angle_beta   90.00
_cell.angle_gamma   90.00
#
_symmetry.space_group_name_H-M   'P 1'
#
loop_
_entity.id
_entity.type
_entity.pdbx_description
1 polymer ?
#
loop_
_entity_poly.entity_id
_entity_poly.type
_entity_poly.pdbx_seq_one_letter_code
_entity_poly.pdbx_strand_id
1 'polypeptide(L)'
;MGLDPGRPIVLYSTAMANHVIGEPWIVEKIADMLAGMTDLGPPQLVVRILPKGPQGDFDDLKSRRKDIHIPHIPWEQRWLTPTLEDTWLLTNSLRHADVGINIASTIFLELCMLDKPVINVGFPPPPLDPTREFDYTRYYNFEHYRPIVESGAIDMAYSEDELRQKIVNNLRNPSELSEKRRALIRKFFGERLDGRSSSRVAQALYQMACAKK
;
A
#
# COMPACT_ATOMS: atom_id res chain seq x y z
N MET A 1 5.90 1.80 -16.89
CA MET A 1 4.57 2.38 -16.60
C MET A 1 4.25 3.61 -17.44
N GLY A 2 5.23 4.31 -18.04
CA GLY A 2 4.94 5.49 -18.89
C GLY A 2 4.51 6.73 -18.09
N LEU A 3 4.81 6.73 -16.79
CA LEU A 3 4.56 7.82 -15.87
C LEU A 3 5.60 8.91 -16.06
N ASP A 4 5.21 10.15 -15.84
CA ASP A 4 6.11 11.31 -15.83
C ASP A 4 6.99 11.27 -14.56
N PRO A 5 8.33 11.18 -14.69
CA PRO A 5 9.24 11.14 -13.54
C PRO A 5 9.34 12.49 -12.80
N GLY A 6 8.86 13.59 -13.39
CA GLY A 6 8.86 14.91 -12.75
C GLY A 6 7.65 15.17 -11.86
N ARG A 7 6.68 14.25 -11.83
CA ARG A 7 5.43 14.38 -11.06
C ARG A 7 5.37 13.35 -9.94
N PRO A 8 4.89 13.73 -8.74
CA PRO A 8 4.79 12.78 -7.64
C PRO A 8 3.89 11.59 -7.97
N ILE A 9 4.19 10.43 -7.39
CA ILE A 9 3.42 9.19 -7.54
C ILE A 9 2.76 8.83 -6.23
N VAL A 10 1.43 8.76 -6.25
CA VAL A 10 0.62 8.19 -5.17
C VAL A 10 0.30 6.75 -5.51
N LEU A 11 0.72 5.82 -4.67
CA LEU A 11 0.47 4.39 -4.85
C LEU A 11 -0.69 3.94 -3.95
N TYR A 12 -1.79 3.53 -4.54
CA TYR A 12 -2.86 2.82 -3.82
C TYR A 12 -2.67 1.31 -3.99
N SER A 13 -2.64 0.57 -2.89
CA SER A 13 -2.56 -0.90 -2.91
C SER A 13 -3.83 -1.49 -2.33
N THR A 14 -4.56 -2.28 -3.13
CA THR A 14 -5.86 -2.80 -2.72
C THR A 14 -5.73 -3.90 -1.67
N ALA A 15 -6.77 -4.08 -0.87
CA ALA A 15 -6.90 -5.22 0.03
C ALA A 15 -7.48 -6.44 -0.73
N MET A 16 -7.78 -7.50 0.01
CA MET A 16 -8.57 -8.62 -0.53
C MET A 16 -10.02 -8.17 -0.73
N ALA A 17 -10.53 -8.33 -1.95
CA ALA A 17 -11.84 -7.83 -2.36
C ALA A 17 -13.02 -8.35 -1.52
N ASN A 18 -12.89 -9.54 -0.92
CA ASN A 18 -13.90 -10.11 -0.02
C ASN A 18 -13.88 -9.51 1.40
N HIS A 19 -12.83 -8.79 1.78
CA HIS A 19 -12.70 -8.16 3.08
C HIS A 19 -12.99 -6.66 3.01
N VAL A 20 -12.63 -6.01 1.90
CA VAL A 20 -12.82 -4.57 1.73
C VAL A 20 -13.65 -4.34 0.47
N ILE A 21 -14.90 -3.93 0.67
CA ILE A 21 -15.87 -3.69 -0.39
C ILE A 21 -15.87 -2.21 -0.74
N GLY A 22 -15.79 -1.88 -2.03
CA GLY A 22 -15.95 -0.52 -2.52
C GLY A 22 -14.67 0.33 -2.61
N GLU A 23 -13.49 -0.30 -2.59
CA GLU A 23 -12.21 0.37 -2.88
C GLU A 23 -12.18 1.19 -4.19
N PRO A 24 -12.84 0.77 -5.30
CA PRO A 24 -12.88 1.58 -6.52
C PRO A 24 -13.41 3.00 -6.30
N TRP A 25 -14.38 3.19 -5.40
CA TRP A 25 -14.89 4.52 -5.06
C TRP A 25 -13.82 5.36 -4.33
N ILE A 26 -13.06 4.76 -3.40
CA ILE A 26 -11.98 5.45 -2.67
C ILE A 26 -10.88 5.87 -3.66
N VAL A 27 -10.51 4.97 -4.57
CA VAL A 27 -9.53 5.23 -5.63
C VAL A 27 -10.00 6.37 -6.53
N GLU A 28 -11.28 6.39 -6.92
CA GLU A 28 -11.85 7.46 -7.73
C GLU A 28 -11.80 8.82 -6.99
N LYS A 29 -12.11 8.84 -5.69
CA LYS A 29 -11.97 10.05 -4.86
C LYS A 29 -10.54 10.53 -4.72
N ILE A 30 -9.58 9.62 -4.54
CA ILE A 30 -8.16 9.99 -4.54
C ILE A 30 -7.79 10.63 -5.87
N ALA A 31 -8.20 10.05 -7.00
CA ALA A 31 -7.91 10.61 -8.31
C ALA A 31 -8.49 12.03 -8.47
N ASP A 32 -9.72 12.27 -8.01
CA ASP A 32 -10.34 13.61 -7.98
C ASP A 32 -9.57 14.60 -7.07
N MET A 33 -9.09 14.13 -5.92
CA MET A 33 -8.28 14.94 -5.01
C MET A 33 -6.96 15.37 -5.67
N LEU A 34 -6.28 14.45 -6.35
CA LEU A 34 -4.99 14.70 -7.00
C LEU A 34 -5.10 15.58 -8.25
N ALA A 35 -6.19 15.45 -9.02
CA ALA A 35 -6.44 16.29 -10.18
C ALA A 35 -6.51 17.79 -9.83
N GLY A 36 -6.96 18.12 -8.61
CA GLY A 36 -7.00 19.49 -8.10
C GLY A 36 -5.66 20.04 -7.58
N MET A 37 -4.60 19.23 -7.48
CA MET A 37 -3.31 19.63 -6.92
C MET A 37 -2.36 20.11 -8.02
N THR A 38 -2.47 21.37 -8.43
CA THR A 38 -1.68 21.89 -9.56
C THR A 38 -0.27 22.38 -9.18
N ASP A 39 -0.01 22.64 -7.90
CA ASP A 39 1.24 23.23 -7.39
C ASP A 39 2.45 22.28 -7.46
N LEU A 40 2.22 20.97 -7.48
CA LEU A 40 3.27 19.95 -7.58
C LEU A 40 3.40 19.34 -8.99
N GLY A 41 2.62 19.84 -9.95
CA GLY A 41 2.29 19.08 -11.16
C GLY A 41 1.38 17.90 -10.77
N PRO A 42 0.10 17.87 -11.18
CA PRO A 42 -0.91 16.96 -10.62
C PRO A 42 -0.36 15.55 -10.35
N PRO A 43 -0.31 15.08 -9.09
CA PRO A 43 0.29 13.78 -8.79
C PRO A 43 -0.38 12.66 -9.58
N GLN A 44 0.39 11.63 -9.91
CA GLN A 44 -0.07 10.49 -10.69
C GLN A 44 -0.52 9.37 -9.75
N LEU A 45 -1.74 8.87 -9.95
CA LEU A 45 -2.27 7.75 -9.18
C LEU A 45 -1.90 6.42 -9.84
N VAL A 46 -1.22 5.56 -9.10
CA VAL A 46 -0.98 4.16 -9.47
C VAL A 46 -1.78 3.26 -8.54
N VAL A 47 -2.60 2.37 -9.11
CA VAL A 47 -3.41 1.42 -8.33
C VAL A 47 -2.89 0.01 -8.58
N ARG A 48 -2.30 -0.58 -7.56
CA ARG A 48 -1.88 -1.97 -7.58
C ARG A 48 -3.00 -2.85 -6.99
N ILE A 49 -3.67 -3.58 -7.86
CA ILE A 49 -4.71 -4.52 -7.48
C ILE A 49 -4.06 -5.79 -6.93
N LEU A 50 -4.55 -6.30 -5.81
CA LEU A 50 -4.20 -7.62 -5.32
C LEU A 50 -4.79 -8.67 -6.28
N PRO A 51 -3.97 -9.53 -6.91
CA PRO A 51 -4.42 -10.46 -7.94
C PRO A 51 -5.26 -11.64 -7.40
N LYS A 52 -5.66 -11.57 -6.12
CA LYS A 52 -6.50 -12.57 -5.43
C LYS A 52 -7.93 -12.04 -5.31
N GLY A 53 -8.80 -12.51 -6.19
CA GLY A 53 -10.24 -12.23 -6.15
C GLY A 53 -10.78 -11.55 -7.41
N PRO A 54 -12.10 -11.25 -7.44
CA PRO A 54 -12.74 -10.56 -8.55
C PRO A 54 -12.15 -9.17 -8.79
N GLN A 55 -11.94 -8.80 -10.06
CA GLN A 55 -11.40 -7.50 -10.46
C GLN A 55 -12.40 -6.62 -11.24
N GLY A 56 -13.64 -7.10 -11.44
CA GLY A 56 -14.62 -6.49 -12.34
C GLY A 56 -14.87 -4.99 -12.08
N ASP A 57 -14.97 -4.58 -10.82
CA ASP A 57 -15.21 -3.18 -10.47
C ASP A 57 -14.02 -2.28 -10.83
N PHE A 58 -12.79 -2.81 -10.78
CA PHE A 58 -11.59 -2.09 -11.20
C PHE A 58 -11.43 -2.07 -12.73
N ASP A 59 -11.89 -3.10 -13.44
CA ASP A 59 -11.95 -3.08 -14.91
C ASP A 59 -12.91 -1.99 -15.41
N ASP A 60 -14.08 -1.85 -14.77
CA ASP A 60 -15.02 -0.77 -15.04
C ASP A 60 -14.40 0.61 -14.74
N LEU A 61 -13.77 0.77 -13.57
CA LEU A 61 -13.07 2.01 -13.22
C LEU A 61 -11.97 2.37 -14.25
N LYS A 62 -11.15 1.39 -14.66
CA LYS A 62 -10.12 1.57 -15.69
C LYS A 62 -10.72 1.94 -17.05
N SER A 63 -11.93 1.49 -17.35
CA SER A 63 -12.64 1.85 -18.57
C SER A 63 -13.03 3.34 -18.59
N ARG A 64 -13.52 3.86 -17.45
CA ARG A 64 -14.04 5.24 -17.28
C ARG A 64 -12.98 6.28 -16.90
N ARG A 65 -11.91 5.90 -16.19
CA ARG A 65 -10.87 6.80 -15.65
C ARG A 65 -9.49 6.47 -16.24
N LYS A 66 -9.12 7.17 -17.32
CA LYS A 66 -7.82 6.98 -18.01
C LYS A 66 -6.65 7.68 -17.33
N ASP A 67 -6.95 8.59 -16.41
CA ASP A 67 -6.00 9.28 -15.55
C ASP A 67 -5.45 8.40 -14.42
N ILE A 68 -6.10 7.26 -14.13
CA ILE A 68 -5.67 6.30 -13.11
C ILE A 68 -4.83 5.20 -13.76
N HIS A 69 -3.59 5.03 -13.31
CA HIS A 69 -2.68 4.01 -13.82
C HIS A 69 -2.87 2.67 -13.09
N ILE A 70 -3.53 1.72 -13.73
CA ILE A 70 -3.73 0.36 -13.21
C ILE A 70 -2.94 -0.65 -14.05
N PRO A 71 -1.71 -1.03 -13.63
CA PRO A 71 -0.89 -1.99 -14.37
C PRO A 71 -1.49 -3.39 -14.31
N HIS A 72 -1.24 -4.19 -15.35
CA HIS A 72 -1.49 -5.63 -15.29
C HIS A 72 -0.51 -6.28 -14.30
N ILE A 73 -1.03 -7.14 -13.43
CA ILE A 73 -0.25 -7.84 -12.39
C ILE A 73 0.06 -9.26 -12.89
N PRO A 74 1.31 -9.57 -13.29
CA PRO A 74 1.65 -10.89 -13.80
C PRO A 74 1.68 -11.92 -12.65
N TRP A 75 0.61 -12.69 -12.50
CA TRP A 75 0.42 -13.58 -11.35
C TRP A 75 0.32 -15.05 -11.76
N GLU A 76 0.98 -15.94 -11.02
CA GLU A 76 0.86 -17.38 -11.23
C GLU A 76 -0.41 -17.90 -10.52
N GLN A 77 -1.47 -18.07 -11.31
CA GLN A 77 -2.79 -18.45 -10.83
C GLN A 77 -2.81 -19.86 -10.22
N ARG A 78 -1.97 -20.78 -10.69
CA ARG A 78 -1.98 -22.17 -10.21
C ARG A 78 -1.51 -22.29 -8.76
N TRP A 79 -0.50 -21.51 -8.40
CA TRP A 79 0.15 -21.59 -7.08
C TRP A 79 -0.20 -20.41 -6.17
N LEU A 80 -0.94 -19.42 -6.70
CA LEU A 80 -1.27 -18.19 -6.01
C LEU A 80 -0.02 -17.47 -5.50
N THR A 81 0.97 -17.35 -6.38
CA THR A 81 2.28 -16.73 -6.11
C THR A 81 2.61 -15.65 -7.14
N PRO A 82 3.39 -14.62 -6.75
CA PRO A 82 3.90 -13.65 -7.71
C PRO A 82 4.87 -14.30 -8.69
N THR A 83 4.88 -13.80 -9.92
CA THR A 83 5.94 -14.10 -10.89
C THR A 83 7.19 -13.27 -10.58
N LEU A 84 8.30 -13.54 -11.30
CA LEU A 84 9.49 -12.70 -11.20
C LEU A 84 9.22 -11.28 -11.69
N GLU A 85 8.46 -11.16 -12.78
CA GLU A 85 8.04 -9.90 -13.37
C GLU A 85 7.17 -9.09 -12.40
N ASP A 86 6.28 -9.74 -11.66
CA ASP A 86 5.49 -9.08 -10.62
C ASP A 86 6.35 -8.61 -9.44
N THR A 87 7.38 -9.38 -9.08
CA THR A 87 8.33 -8.97 -8.04
C THR A 87 9.05 -7.66 -8.43
N TRP A 88 9.46 -7.53 -9.69
CA TRP A 88 10.02 -6.28 -10.21
C TRP A 88 8.98 -5.16 -10.24
N LEU A 89 7.76 -5.44 -10.68
CA LEU A 89 6.68 -4.46 -10.73
C LEU A 89 6.39 -3.90 -9.34
N LEU A 90 6.20 -4.76 -8.34
CA LEU A 90 5.96 -4.37 -6.95
C LEU A 90 7.12 -3.54 -6.40
N THR A 91 8.36 -4.01 -6.56
CA THR A 91 9.55 -3.32 -6.05
C THR A 91 9.69 -1.93 -6.66
N ASN A 92 9.47 -1.80 -7.98
CA ASN A 92 9.52 -0.52 -8.66
C ASN A 92 8.39 0.40 -8.21
N SER A 93 7.15 -0.09 -8.10
CA SER A 93 6.03 0.70 -7.57
C SER A 93 6.35 1.28 -6.19
N LEU A 94 6.89 0.48 -5.28
CA LEU A 94 7.23 0.90 -3.92
C LEU A 94 8.39 1.92 -3.89
N ARG A 95 9.44 1.71 -4.69
CA ARG A 95 10.61 2.60 -4.72
C ARG A 95 10.28 3.97 -5.30
N HIS A 96 9.44 4.00 -6.33
CA HIS A 96 9.06 5.21 -7.04
C HIS A 96 7.83 5.91 -6.46
N ALA A 97 7.09 5.28 -5.53
CA ALA A 97 6.02 5.97 -4.81
C ALA A 97 6.58 7.09 -3.92
N ASP A 98 5.87 8.21 -3.88
CA ASP A 98 6.11 9.31 -2.94
C ASP A 98 5.21 9.17 -1.71
N VAL A 99 3.99 8.63 -1.88
CA VAL A 99 3.06 8.29 -0.79
C VAL A 99 2.37 6.98 -1.11
N GLY A 100 2.30 6.08 -0.13
CA GLY A 100 1.50 4.87 -0.22
C GLY A 100 0.18 4.99 0.53
N ILE A 101 -0.90 4.48 -0.05
CA ILE A 101 -2.25 4.45 0.53
C ILE A 101 -2.77 3.03 0.49
N ASN A 102 -3.39 2.57 1.58
CA ASN A 102 -4.00 1.24 1.65
C ASN A 102 -5.09 1.18 2.72
N ILE A 103 -5.75 0.02 2.82
CA ILE A 103 -6.66 -0.31 3.91
C ILE A 103 -6.13 -1.56 4.61
N ALA A 104 -5.64 -1.41 5.83
CA ALA A 104 -5.15 -2.48 6.70
C ALA A 104 -4.27 -3.55 6.01
N SER A 105 -3.45 -3.14 5.04
CA SER A 105 -2.58 -4.03 4.27
C SER A 105 -1.19 -4.06 4.85
N THR A 106 -0.53 -5.22 4.84
CA THR A 106 0.87 -5.32 5.30
C THR A 106 1.85 -4.53 4.45
N ILE A 107 1.44 -4.05 3.26
CA ILE A 107 2.26 -3.26 2.34
C ILE A 107 2.86 -1.99 2.99
N PHE A 108 2.27 -1.51 4.09
CA PHE A 108 2.85 -0.41 4.86
C PHE A 108 4.26 -0.75 5.35
N LEU A 109 4.57 -2.03 5.61
CA LEU A 109 5.89 -2.47 6.07
C LEU A 109 6.93 -2.17 5.02
N GLU A 110 6.73 -2.61 3.77
CA GLU A 110 7.67 -2.37 2.67
C GLU A 110 7.80 -0.87 2.36
N LEU A 111 6.71 -0.11 2.43
CA LEU A 111 6.75 1.35 2.31
C LEU A 111 7.59 1.98 3.43
N CYS A 112 7.39 1.57 4.68
CA CYS A 112 8.16 2.06 5.82
C CYS A 112 9.63 1.62 5.76
N MET A 113 9.95 0.44 5.23
CA MET A 113 11.33 0.00 4.97
C MET A 113 12.06 0.92 3.99
N LEU A 114 11.33 1.50 3.05
CA LEU A 114 11.82 2.50 2.09
C LEU A 114 11.65 3.94 2.58
N ASP A 115 11.26 4.11 3.84
CA ASP A 115 10.97 5.39 4.49
C ASP A 115 9.96 6.26 3.72
N LYS A 116 9.00 5.61 3.07
CA LYS A 116 7.91 6.27 2.35
C LYS A 116 6.74 6.59 3.30
N PRO A 117 6.14 7.77 3.20
CA PRO A 117 4.86 8.07 3.83
C PRO A 117 3.78 7.02 3.54
N VAL A 118 2.99 6.70 4.56
CA VAL A 118 1.87 5.74 4.46
C VAL A 118 0.62 6.33 5.07
N ILE A 119 -0.50 6.21 4.35
CA ILE A 119 -1.83 6.58 4.81
C ILE A 119 -2.74 5.35 4.78
N ASN A 120 -3.43 5.10 5.87
CA ASN A 120 -4.44 4.09 5.99
C ASN A 120 -5.84 4.69 5.99
N VAL A 121 -6.70 4.20 5.11
CA VAL A 121 -8.09 4.65 5.02
C VAL A 121 -8.96 3.90 6.03
N GLY A 122 -9.68 4.64 6.87
CA GLY A 122 -10.52 4.11 7.94
C GLY A 122 -12.00 4.45 7.81
N PHE A 123 -12.45 4.88 6.63
CA PHE A 123 -13.86 5.14 6.34
C PHE A 123 -14.32 4.32 5.13
N PRO A 124 -15.56 3.78 5.15
CA PRO A 124 -16.14 3.10 4.01
C PRO A 124 -16.70 4.09 2.97
N PRO A 125 -16.93 3.64 1.72
CA PRO A 125 -17.62 4.44 0.71
C PRO A 125 -19.12 4.57 0.99
N PRO A 126 -19.76 5.72 0.71
CA PRO A 126 -21.22 5.86 0.75
C PRO A 126 -21.90 4.98 -0.32
N PRO A 127 -23.13 4.47 -0.10
CA PRO A 127 -23.97 4.61 1.08
C PRO A 127 -23.76 3.48 2.10
N LEU A 128 -22.61 2.79 2.10
CA LEU A 128 -22.36 1.72 3.08
C LEU A 128 -22.42 2.33 4.47
N ASP A 129 -23.50 2.02 5.19
CA ASP A 129 -23.66 2.39 6.59
C ASP A 129 -22.49 1.75 7.36
N PRO A 130 -21.75 2.50 8.21
CA PRO A 130 -20.69 1.98 9.08
C PRO A 130 -21.22 1.04 10.17
N THR A 131 -22.11 0.12 9.81
CA THR A 131 -22.36 -1.11 10.54
C THR A 131 -21.04 -1.88 10.69
N ARG A 132 -20.98 -2.77 11.68
CA ARG A 132 -19.80 -3.59 11.99
C ARG A 132 -19.19 -4.31 10.77
N GLU A 133 -19.99 -4.60 9.74
CA GLU A 133 -19.53 -5.28 8.52
C GLU A 133 -18.66 -4.38 7.63
N PHE A 134 -18.99 -3.09 7.53
CA PHE A 134 -18.33 -2.11 6.67
C PHE A 134 -17.47 -1.11 7.44
N ASP A 135 -17.42 -1.20 8.77
CA ASP A 135 -16.50 -0.43 9.60
C ASP A 135 -15.04 -0.88 9.34
N TYR A 136 -14.32 -0.11 8.54
CA TYR A 136 -12.90 -0.35 8.26
C TYR A 136 -12.03 -0.14 9.51
N THR A 137 -12.48 0.65 10.49
CA THR A 137 -11.71 0.90 11.71
C THR A 137 -11.54 -0.36 12.55
N ARG A 138 -12.42 -1.37 12.38
CA ARG A 138 -12.30 -2.68 13.05
C ARG A 138 -10.93 -3.32 12.82
N TYR A 139 -10.36 -3.17 11.63
CA TYR A 139 -9.07 -3.77 11.28
C TYR A 139 -7.93 -3.15 12.10
N TYR A 140 -8.05 -1.86 12.41
CA TYR A 140 -7.07 -1.10 13.15
C TYR A 140 -7.13 -1.36 14.66
N ASN A 141 -8.24 -1.92 15.13
CA ASN A 141 -8.44 -2.37 16.51
C ASN A 141 -7.97 -3.81 16.76
N PHE A 142 -7.53 -4.55 15.74
CA PHE A 142 -6.99 -5.89 15.92
C PHE A 142 -5.68 -5.86 16.72
N GLU A 143 -5.46 -6.88 17.55
CA GLU A 143 -4.32 -6.94 18.48
C GLU A 143 -2.96 -6.79 17.77
N HIS A 144 -2.82 -7.36 16.58
CA HIS A 144 -1.61 -7.24 15.77
C HIS A 144 -1.47 -5.88 15.07
N TYR A 145 -2.59 -5.17 14.85
CA TYR A 145 -2.61 -3.89 14.14
C TYR A 145 -2.47 -2.68 15.08
N ARG A 146 -3.06 -2.76 16.27
CA ARG A 146 -3.05 -1.68 17.27
C ARG A 146 -1.64 -1.12 17.55
N PRO A 147 -0.57 -1.92 17.74
CA PRO A 147 0.78 -1.40 17.96
C PRO A 147 1.34 -0.57 16.79
N ILE A 148 0.84 -0.79 15.57
CA ILE A 148 1.23 -0.02 14.37
C ILE A 148 0.56 1.35 14.42
N VAL A 149 -0.74 1.42 14.72
CA VAL A 149 -1.47 2.69 14.87
C VAL A 149 -0.89 3.51 16.02
N GLU A 150 -0.69 2.88 17.17
CA GLU A 150 -0.13 3.53 18.37
C GLU A 150 1.31 4.03 18.16
N SER A 151 2.05 3.46 17.21
CA SER A 151 3.41 3.93 16.89
C SER A 151 3.42 5.34 16.27
N GLY A 152 2.30 5.77 15.69
CA GLY A 152 2.21 7.02 14.94
C GLY A 152 3.12 7.10 13.71
N ALA A 153 3.64 5.95 13.24
CA ALA A 153 4.51 5.86 12.07
C ALA A 153 3.74 5.96 10.74
N ILE A 154 2.45 5.63 10.76
CA ILE A 154 1.55 5.70 9.61
C ILE A 154 0.40 6.64 9.94
N ASP A 155 -0.09 7.35 8.93
CA ASP A 155 -1.26 8.21 9.06
C ASP A 155 -2.55 7.40 8.99
N MET A 156 -3.55 7.82 9.75
CA MET A 156 -4.91 7.33 9.66
C MET A 156 -5.79 8.44 9.09
N ALA A 157 -6.63 8.11 8.12
CA ALA A 157 -7.63 9.01 7.56
C ALA A 157 -9.03 8.43 7.80
N TYR A 158 -9.85 9.11 8.58
CA TYR A 158 -11.21 8.69 8.94
C TYR A 158 -12.31 9.44 8.18
N SER A 159 -11.94 10.30 7.22
CA SER A 159 -12.84 10.96 6.29
C SER A 159 -12.15 11.33 4.98
N GLU A 160 -12.92 11.69 3.95
CA GLU A 160 -12.39 12.21 2.68
C GLU A 160 -11.51 13.46 2.89
N ASP A 161 -11.94 14.36 3.79
CA ASP A 161 -11.20 15.58 4.10
C ASP A 161 -9.86 15.29 4.80
N GLU A 162 -9.87 14.37 5.77
CA GLU A 162 -8.63 13.92 6.40
C GLU A 162 -7.70 13.24 5.39
N LEU A 163 -8.24 12.39 4.51
CA LEU A 163 -7.45 11.73 3.46
C LEU A 163 -6.78 12.77 2.56
N ARG A 164 -7.53 13.77 2.08
CA ARG A 164 -6.98 14.87 1.29
C ARG A 164 -5.86 15.60 2.04
N GLN A 165 -6.09 15.99 3.30
CA GLN A 165 -5.10 16.71 4.11
C GLN A 165 -3.82 15.88 4.29
N LYS A 166 -3.96 14.59 4.58
CA LYS A 166 -2.83 13.67 4.76
C LYS A 166 -2.07 13.43 3.48
N ILE A 167 -2.73 13.31 2.33
CA ILE A 167 -2.08 13.21 1.02
C ILE A 167 -1.23 14.46 0.76
N VAL A 168 -1.83 15.65 0.89
CA VAL A 168 -1.14 16.93 0.67
C VAL A 168 0.06 17.07 1.60
N ASN A 169 -0.13 16.80 2.88
CA ASN A 169 0.92 16.91 3.88
C ASN A 169 2.08 15.94 3.59
N ASN A 170 1.79 14.68 3.31
CA ASN A 170 2.84 13.68 3.04
C ASN A 170 3.60 13.94 1.73
N LEU A 171 2.95 14.51 0.72
CA LEU A 171 3.62 14.92 -0.51
C LEU A 171 4.55 16.12 -0.30
N ARG A 172 4.19 17.05 0.60
CA ARG A 172 4.98 18.27 0.87
C ARG A 172 6.04 18.06 1.95
N ASN A 173 5.75 17.24 2.96
CA ASN A 173 6.55 17.01 4.15
C ASN A 173 6.83 15.51 4.37
N PRO A 174 7.40 14.79 3.39
CA PRO A 174 7.53 13.32 3.45
C PRO A 174 8.39 12.84 4.64
N SER A 175 9.24 13.69 5.20
CA SER A 175 10.14 13.39 6.32
C SER A 175 9.49 13.52 7.70
N GLU A 176 8.30 14.11 7.84
CA GLU A 176 7.69 14.43 9.14
C GLU A 176 7.57 13.22 10.07
N LEU A 177 7.15 12.07 9.54
CA LEU A 177 7.01 10.82 10.30
C LEU A 177 8.18 9.85 10.09
N SER A 178 9.28 10.27 9.45
CA SER A 178 10.42 9.41 9.10
C SER A 178 11.02 8.72 10.32
N GLU A 179 11.25 9.46 11.41
CA GLU A 179 11.83 8.88 12.63
C GLU A 179 10.93 7.78 13.23
N LYS A 180 9.61 8.01 13.23
CA LYS A 180 8.62 7.03 13.71
C LYS A 180 8.57 5.80 12.82
N ARG A 181 8.56 5.97 11.48
CA ARG A 181 8.65 4.85 10.53
C ARG A 181 9.90 4.01 10.75
N ARG A 182 11.07 4.66 10.87
CA ARG A 182 12.33 3.95 11.14
C ARG A 182 12.33 3.26 12.50
N ALA A 183 11.73 3.86 13.53
CA ALA A 183 11.57 3.23 14.83
C ALA A 183 10.66 2.00 14.77
N LEU A 184 9.54 2.09 14.05
CA LEU A 184 8.64 0.96 13.83
C LEU A 184 9.36 -0.19 13.12
N ILE A 185 10.07 0.09 12.03
CA ILE A 185 10.83 -0.93 11.29
C ILE A 185 11.92 -1.57 12.15
N ARG A 186 12.66 -0.78 12.95
CA ARG A 186 13.63 -1.34 13.90
C ARG A 186 12.96 -2.23 14.95
N LYS A 187 11.76 -1.88 15.41
CA LYS A 187 11.00 -2.71 16.36
C LYS A 187 10.59 -4.06 15.75
N PHE A 188 10.17 -4.08 14.49
CA PHE A 188 9.75 -5.31 13.81
C PHE A 188 10.92 -6.21 13.39
N PHE A 189 11.97 -5.62 12.81
CA PHE A 189 13.03 -6.38 12.14
C PHE A 189 14.37 -6.37 12.87
N GLY A 190 14.56 -5.50 13.88
CA GLY A 190 15.83 -5.31 14.55
C GLY A 190 16.96 -5.04 13.55
N GLU A 191 18.05 -5.80 13.68
CA GLU A 191 19.21 -5.74 12.78
C GLU A 191 19.08 -6.66 11.55
N ARG A 192 17.95 -7.37 11.39
CA ARG A 192 17.77 -8.39 10.34
C ARG A 192 17.29 -7.83 8.99
N LEU A 193 17.06 -6.52 8.90
CA LEU A 193 16.77 -5.83 7.65
C LEU A 193 18.07 -5.44 6.91
N ASP A 194 18.97 -6.41 6.74
CA ASP A 194 20.32 -6.25 6.19
C ASP A 194 20.44 -6.68 4.71
N GLY A 195 19.33 -7.07 4.09
CA GLY A 195 19.29 -7.61 2.72
C GLY A 195 19.84 -9.03 2.59
N ARG A 196 20.15 -9.73 3.69
CA ARG A 196 20.78 -11.07 3.67
C ARG A 196 19.85 -12.20 4.08
N SER A 197 18.54 -11.94 4.13
CA SER A 197 17.55 -12.95 4.56
C SER A 197 17.56 -14.20 3.68
N SER A 198 17.67 -14.06 2.36
CA SER A 198 17.76 -15.20 1.43
C SER A 198 19.00 -16.06 1.69
N SER A 199 20.18 -15.43 1.89
CA SER A 199 21.42 -16.13 2.21
C SER A 199 21.33 -16.88 3.54
N ARG A 200 20.72 -16.27 4.57
CA ARG A 200 20.50 -16.93 5.87
C ARG A 200 19.59 -18.15 5.76
N VAL A 201 18.51 -18.06 4.98
CA VAL A 201 17.61 -19.19 4.74
C VAL A 201 18.32 -20.31 3.96
N ALA A 202 19.02 -19.98 2.87
CA ALA A 202 19.77 -20.95 2.09
C ALA A 202 20.82 -21.70 2.93
N GLN A 203 21.55 -20.97 3.78
CA GLN A 203 22.53 -21.55 4.69
C GLN A 203 21.90 -22.51 5.71
N ALA A 204 20.75 -22.15 6.29
CA ALA A 204 20.05 -23.00 7.24
C ALA A 204 19.55 -24.31 6.59
N LEU A 205 18.98 -24.21 5.38
CA LEU A 205 18.53 -25.38 4.61
C LEU A 205 19.70 -26.30 4.26
N TYR A 206 20.84 -25.73 3.86
CA TYR A 206 22.05 -26.50 3.57
C TYR A 206 22.54 -27.26 4.81
N GLN A 207 22.61 -26.60 5.97
CA GLN A 207 23.01 -27.23 7.23
C GLN A 207 22.09 -28.39 7.62
N MET A 208 20.77 -28.22 7.49
CA MET A 208 19.79 -29.28 7.78
C MET A 208 19.92 -30.47 6.83
N ALA A 209 20.24 -30.22 5.55
CA ALA A 209 20.47 -31.29 4.58
C ALA A 209 21.75 -32.08 4.87
N CYS A 210 22.82 -31.40 5.31
CA CYS A 210 24.08 -32.04 5.67
C CYS A 210 24.01 -32.81 7.00
N ALA A 211 23.20 -32.36 7.96
CA ALA A 211 23.05 -32.99 9.27
C ALA A 211 22.22 -34.30 9.27
N LYS A 212 21.62 -34.67 8.14
CA LYS A 212 20.87 -35.94 7.95
C LYS A 212 21.74 -37.09 7.40
N LYS A 213 23.07 -36.94 7.42
CA LYS A 213 24.05 -38.01 7.17
C LYS A 213 24.65 -38.47 8.49
#